data_AF-A0AB35R0A7-F1
#
_entry.id   AF-A0AB35R0A7-F1
#
_cell.length_a   1.000
_cell.length_b   1.000
_cell.length_c   1.000
_cell.angle_alpha   90.00
_cell.angle_beta   90.00
_cell.angle_gamma   90.00
#
_symmetry.space_group_name_H-M   'P 1'
#
loop_
_entity.id
_entity.type
_entity.pdbx_description
1 polymer ?
#
loop_
_entity_poly.entity_id
_entity_poly.type
_entity_poly.pdbx_seq_one_letter_code
_entity_poly.pdbx_strand_id
1 'polypeptide(L)'
;MNKTKEINALIKKASCLLRQYERSEWADKLDAYVEALFDDADYALSKIISLYGGSGSINDIVLYSNGKFLFEKNNRLHELLSKIYSLCSGAN
;
A
#
# COMPACT_ATOMS: atom_id res chain seq x y z
N MET A 1 -8.48 -11.05 14.40
CA MET A 1 -7.05 -10.87 14.77
C MET A 1 -6.05 -11.16 13.64
N ASN A 2 -6.24 -12.17 12.77
CA ASN A 2 -5.27 -12.45 11.68
C ASN A 2 -5.27 -11.39 10.56
N LYS A 3 -6.45 -10.90 10.17
CA LYS A 3 -6.61 -9.94 9.06
C LYS A 3 -5.82 -8.63 9.27
N THR A 4 -5.96 -7.99 10.43
CA THR A 4 -5.22 -6.76 10.81
C THR A 4 -3.71 -6.95 10.75
N LYS A 5 -3.20 -8.08 11.27
CA LYS A 5 -1.77 -8.41 11.22
C LYS A 5 -1.28 -8.65 9.80
N GLU A 6 -2.10 -9.28 8.97
CA GLU A 6 -1.79 -9.52 7.56
C GLU A 6 -1.75 -8.21 6.76
N ILE A 7 -2.76 -7.35 6.92
CA ILE A 7 -2.78 -6.00 6.33
C ILE A 7 -1.52 -5.25 6.75
N ASN A 8 -1.17 -5.28 8.04
CA ASN A 8 0.05 -4.64 8.53
C ASN A 8 1.31 -5.18 7.84
N ALA A 9 1.46 -6.50 7.77
CA ALA A 9 2.62 -7.11 7.12
C ALA A 9 2.70 -6.78 5.62
N LEU A 10 1.57 -6.73 4.91
CA LEU A 10 1.53 -6.36 3.49
C LEU A 10 1.86 -4.88 3.28
N ILE A 11 1.30 -4.00 4.10
CA ILE A 11 1.61 -2.57 4.06
C ILE A 11 3.10 -2.34 4.31
N LYS A 12 3.69 -2.94 5.36
CA LYS A 12 5.14 -2.78 5.61
C LYS A 12 6.01 -3.26 4.45
N LYS A 13 5.59 -4.31 3.72
CA LYS A 13 6.27 -4.75 2.49
C LYS A 13 6.14 -3.73 1.36
N ALA A 14 4.94 -3.19 1.14
CA ALA A 14 4.70 -2.17 0.12
C ALA A 14 5.48 -0.88 0.44
N SER A 15 5.40 -0.38 1.68
CA SER A 15 6.12 0.80 2.16
C SER A 15 7.64 0.65 2.00
N CYS A 16 8.19 -0.53 2.30
CA CYS A 16 9.61 -0.81 2.09
C CYS A 16 10.00 -0.74 0.61
N LEU A 17 9.19 -1.35 -0.27
CA LEU A 17 9.43 -1.32 -1.72
C LEU A 17 9.33 0.11 -2.28
N LEU A 18 8.35 0.89 -1.84
CA LEU A 18 8.19 2.29 -2.23
C LEU A 18 9.40 3.14 -1.83
N ARG A 19 9.92 2.99 -0.60
CA ARG A 19 11.11 3.73 -0.14
C ARG A 19 12.38 3.37 -0.92
N GLN A 20 12.54 2.11 -1.33
CA GLN A 20 13.68 1.67 -2.14
C GLN A 20 13.74 2.38 -3.51
N TYR A 21 12.61 2.88 -4.00
CA TYR A 21 12.49 3.50 -5.32
C TYR A 21 11.95 4.93 -5.24
N GLU A 22 12.32 5.64 -4.18
CA GLU A 22 12.10 7.10 -4.03
C GLU A 22 10.62 7.52 -4.07
N ARG A 23 9.72 6.65 -3.59
CA ARG A 23 8.28 6.92 -3.39
C ARG A 23 7.92 7.01 -1.90
N SER A 24 8.79 7.65 -1.12
CA SER A 24 8.66 7.73 0.35
C SER A 24 7.36 8.39 0.80
N GLU A 25 6.83 9.35 0.04
CA GLU A 25 5.58 10.04 0.33
C GLU A 25 4.37 9.09 0.42
N TRP A 26 4.39 8.00 -0.35
CA TRP A 26 3.35 6.97 -0.30
C TRP A 26 3.61 5.95 0.80
N ALA A 27 4.88 5.62 1.03
CA ALA A 27 5.27 4.74 2.13
C ALA A 27 4.89 5.35 3.50
N ASP A 28 5.09 6.65 3.67
CA ASP A 28 4.79 7.38 4.91
C ASP A 28 3.28 7.45 5.16
N LYS A 29 2.48 7.70 4.12
CA LYS A 29 0.99 7.65 4.21
C LYS A 29 0.50 6.27 4.64
N LEU A 30 1.03 5.22 4.02
CA LEU A 30 0.67 3.84 4.35
C LEU A 30 1.04 3.49 5.80
N ASP A 31 2.23 3.89 6.24
CA ASP A 31 2.68 3.64 7.61
C ASP A 31 1.84 4.40 8.65
N ALA A 32 1.48 5.66 8.39
CA ALA A 32 0.61 6.41 9.29
C ALA A 32 -0.76 5.73 9.47
N TYR A 33 -1.35 5.19 8.41
CA TYR A 33 -2.64 4.51 8.51
C TYR A 33 -2.53 3.12 9.14
N VAL A 34 -1.43 2.41 8.94
CA VAL A 34 -1.23 1.09 9.54
C VAL A 34 -0.96 1.14 11.04
N GLU A 35 -0.37 2.24 11.52
CA GLU A 35 -0.22 2.49 12.96
C GLU A 35 -1.59 2.64 13.63
N ALA A 36 -2.51 3.40 13.02
CA ALA A 36 -3.88 3.56 13.51
C ALA A 36 -4.73 2.27 13.44
N LEU A 37 -4.31 1.26 12.69
CA LEU A 37 -5.08 0.04 12.42
C LEU A 37 -5.38 -0.80 13.69
N PHE A 38 -4.54 -0.70 14.72
CA PHE A 38 -4.73 -1.41 15.99
C PHE A 38 -5.57 -0.63 17.00
N ASP A 39 -5.73 0.68 16.80
CA ASP A 39 -6.49 1.57 17.69
C ASP A 39 -7.91 1.82 17.14
N ASP A 40 -8.02 2.18 15.86
CA ASP A 40 -9.28 2.40 15.15
C ASP A 40 -9.20 1.77 13.75
N ALA A 41 -9.61 0.50 13.70
CA ALA A 41 -9.54 -0.29 12.47
C ALA A 41 -10.44 0.27 11.37
N ASP A 42 -11.66 0.71 11.68
CA ASP A 42 -12.61 1.18 10.66
C ASP A 42 -12.11 2.48 10.02
N TYR A 43 -11.59 3.41 10.83
CA TYR A 43 -10.93 4.61 10.34
C TYR A 43 -9.74 4.27 9.45
N ALA A 44 -8.83 3.42 9.94
CA ALA A 44 -7.61 3.05 9.21
C ALA A 44 -7.92 2.38 7.86
N LEU A 45 -8.87 1.44 7.84
CA LEU A 45 -9.31 0.76 6.61
C LEU A 45 -9.91 1.75 5.61
N SER A 46 -10.76 2.66 6.06
CA SER A 46 -11.34 3.71 5.21
C SER A 46 -10.25 4.58 4.59
N LYS A 47 -9.26 5.00 5.38
CA LYS A 47 -8.13 5.80 4.88
C LYS A 47 -7.25 5.05 3.90
N ILE A 48 -6.95 3.78 4.15
CA ILE A 48 -6.19 2.94 3.22
C ILE A 48 -6.93 2.80 1.89
N ILE A 49 -8.23 2.48 1.92
CA ILE A 49 -9.05 2.34 0.71
C ILE A 49 -9.10 3.67 -0.08
N SER A 50 -9.18 4.81 0.61
CA SER A 50 -9.22 6.12 -0.06
C SER A 50 -7.99 6.41 -0.93
N LEU A 51 -6.85 5.76 -0.67
CA LEU A 51 -5.64 5.91 -1.49
C LEU A 51 -5.78 5.32 -2.90
N TYR A 52 -6.74 4.42 -3.11
CA TYR A 52 -6.93 3.70 -4.36
C TYR A 52 -7.82 4.43 -5.37
N GLY A 53 -8.55 5.47 -4.94
CA GLY A 53 -9.47 6.24 -5.78
C GLY A 53 -9.04 7.70 -5.99
N GLY A 54 -9.57 8.32 -7.05
CA GLY A 54 -9.30 9.72 -7.39
C GLY A 54 -8.12 9.93 -8.34
N SER A 55 -7.79 11.18 -8.64
CA SER A 55 -6.65 11.54 -9.49
C SER A 55 -5.34 11.46 -8.70
N GLY A 56 -4.39 10.64 -9.17
CA GLY A 56 -3.13 10.40 -8.46
C GLY A 56 -3.27 9.33 -7.36
N SER A 57 -3.87 8.20 -7.72
CA SER A 57 -4.06 7.03 -6.87
C SER A 57 -2.74 6.32 -6.59
N ILE A 58 -2.66 5.59 -5.48
CA ILE A 58 -1.51 4.72 -5.17
C ILE A 58 -1.27 3.65 -6.27
N ASN A 59 -2.33 3.30 -7.00
CA ASN A 59 -2.25 2.37 -8.14
C ASN A 59 -1.55 2.98 -9.37
N ASP A 60 -1.47 4.31 -9.45
CA ASP A 60 -0.82 5.00 -10.57
C ASP A 60 0.72 5.05 -10.40
N ILE A 61 1.23 4.59 -9.25
CA ILE A 61 2.66 4.59 -8.96
C ILE A 61 3.38 3.59 -9.86
N VAL A 62 4.35 4.11 -10.58
CA VAL A 62 5.30 3.30 -11.34
C VAL A 62 6.72 3.51 -10.81
N LEU A 63 7.37 2.38 -10.53
CA LEU A 63 8.73 2.29 -10.05
C LEU A 63 9.71 2.33 -11.23
N TYR A 64 10.67 3.24 -11.13
CA TYR A 64 11.78 3.38 -12.06
C TYR A 64 13.09 3.41 -11.26
N SER A 65 14.18 3.02 -11.91
CA SER A 65 15.53 3.28 -11.40
C SER A 65 16.44 3.61 -12.56
N ASN A 66 17.20 4.70 -12.46
CA ASN A 66 18.08 5.19 -13.51
C ASN A 66 17.37 5.31 -14.88
N GLY A 67 16.14 5.85 -14.87
CA GLY A 67 15.32 6.02 -16.08
C GLY A 67 14.76 4.72 -16.69
N LYS A 68 15.00 3.55 -16.07
CA LYS A 68 14.50 2.26 -16.56
C LYS A 68 13.28 1.80 -15.78
N PHE A 69 12.28 1.33 -16.53
CA PHE A 69 11.09 0.69 -15.96
C PHE A 69 11.47 -0.65 -15.31
N LEU A 70 10.97 -0.89 -14.10
CA LEU A 70 11.30 -2.09 -13.32
C LEU A 70 10.14 -3.08 -13.34
N PHE A 71 10.04 -3.92 -14.38
CA PHE A 71 8.89 -4.79 -14.62
C PHE A 71 8.55 -5.67 -13.41
N GLU A 72 9.51 -6.43 -12.89
CA GLU A 72 9.28 -7.33 -11.75
C GLU A 72 8.87 -6.58 -10.47
N LYS A 73 9.45 -5.40 -10.24
CA LYS A 73 9.18 -4.61 -9.03
C LYS A 73 7.81 -3.95 -9.09
N ASN A 74 7.42 -3.46 -10.27
CA ASN A 74 6.07 -2.92 -10.50
C ASN A 74 5.01 -4.01 -10.37
N ASN A 75 5.22 -5.20 -10.95
CA ASN A 75 4.31 -6.33 -10.76
C ASN A 75 4.19 -6.68 -9.29
N ARG A 76 5.31 -6.72 -8.56
CA ARG A 76 5.30 -7.00 -7.13
C ARG A 76 4.57 -5.93 -6.32
N LEU A 77 4.76 -4.65 -6.65
CA LEU A 77 4.03 -3.56 -6.01
C LEU A 77 2.53 -3.71 -6.26
N HIS A 78 2.12 -3.95 -7.51
CA HIS A 78 0.73 -4.10 -7.89
C HIS A 78 0.06 -5.30 -7.21
N GLU A 79 0.76 -6.44 -7.09
CA GLU A 79 0.29 -7.59 -6.32
C GLU A 79 0.06 -7.26 -4.84
N LEU A 80 0.99 -6.53 -4.21
CA LEU A 80 0.87 -6.12 -2.82
C LEU A 80 -0.33 -5.17 -2.64
N LEU A 81 -0.45 -4.16 -3.51
CA LEU A 81 -1.53 -3.18 -3.47
C LEU A 81 -2.90 -3.85 -3.69
N SER A 82 -3.01 -4.79 -4.63
CA SER A 82 -4.25 -5.54 -4.87
C SER A 82 -4.66 -6.39 -3.66
N LYS A 83 -3.70 -7.06 -3.00
CA LYS A 83 -3.98 -7.84 -1.78
C LYS A 83 -4.40 -6.95 -0.62
N ILE A 84 -3.72 -5.81 -0.44
CA ILE A 84 -4.10 -4.82 0.59
C ILE A 84 -5.53 -4.34 0.34
N TYR A 85 -5.87 -3.99 -0.90
CA TYR A 85 -7.21 -3.52 -1.24
C TYR A 85 -8.30 -4.57 -1.00
N SER A 86 -8.10 -5.80 -1.47
CA SER A 86 -9.05 -6.91 -1.26
C SER A 86 -9.29 -7.14 0.23
N LEU A 87 -8.23 -7.20 1.04
CA LEU A 87 -8.37 -7.33 2.49
C LEU A 87 -9.09 -6.12 3.09
N CYS A 88 -8.73 -4.89 2.73
CA CYS A 88 -9.35 -3.71 3.35
C CYS A 88 -10.83 -3.57 2.97
N SER A 89 -11.18 -3.76 1.70
CA SER A 89 -12.55 -3.62 1.18
C SER A 89 -13.45 -4.80 1.54
N GLY A 90 -12.88 -5.95 1.91
CA GLY A 90 -13.64 -7.19 2.12
C GLY A 90 -14.11 -7.84 0.81
N ALA A 91 -13.59 -7.41 -0.34
CA ALA A 91 -13.80 -8.08 -1.61
C ALA A 91 -13.01 -9.40 -1.64
N ASN A 92 -13.74 -10.52 -1.62
CA ASN A 92 -13.20 -11.88 -1.78
C ASN A 92 -13.04 -12.24 -3.27
#